data_AF-A0A376RDH7-F1
#
_entry.id   AF-A0A376RDH7-F1
#
_cell.length_a   1.000
_cell.length_b   1.000
_cell.length_c   1.000
_cell.angle_alpha   90.00
_cell.angle_beta   90.00
_cell.angle_gamma   90.00
#
_symmetry.space_group_name_H-M   'P 1'
#
loop_
_entity.id
_entity.type
_entity.pdbx_description
1 polymer ?
#
loop_
_entity_poly.entity_id
_entity_poly.type
_entity_poly.pdbx_seq_one_letter_code
_entity_poly.pdbx_strand_id
1 'polypeptide(L)'
;MPSLVGKISVPTRNDKYWNNVNPAEIYQRKGDISITLVNSDDRDAFVAQEAARCLECNYVCSKCVDVCPNRANVSIAVPGFQNRFQTLHLDAYCNECGNCAQFCPWNGKPYKDKITVFSLSQDFDNSSNPGFLVEDCRVRVRLNNQSWVLNIDSEGQFNNVPPELNDMCRIISHVHQHHHYLLGRVEV
;
A
#
# COMPACT_ATOMS: atom_id res chain seq x y z
N MET A 1 4.07 30.49 44.98
CA MET A 1 2.79 29.86 44.58
C MET A 1 1.89 30.98 44.08
N PRO A 2 1.69 31.06 42.75
CA PRO A 2 0.53 30.46 42.11
C PRO A 2 0.86 29.72 40.79
N SER A 3 -0.06 28.85 40.38
CA SER A 3 0.04 27.90 39.27
C SER A 3 -0.09 28.56 37.89
N LEU A 4 0.94 28.41 37.04
CA LEU A 4 0.86 28.64 35.59
C LEU A 4 0.34 27.39 34.88
N VAL A 5 -0.88 26.96 35.21
CA VAL A 5 -1.64 26.10 34.30
C VAL A 5 -2.27 27.03 33.27
N GLY A 6 -1.51 27.35 32.24
CA GLY A 6 -2.04 27.96 31.03
C GLY A 6 -3.11 27.04 30.47
N LYS A 7 -4.32 27.57 30.32
CA LYS A 7 -5.47 26.88 29.73
C LYS A 7 -5.07 26.37 28.34
N ILE A 8 -4.78 25.08 28.23
CA ILE A 8 -4.73 24.38 26.95
C ILE A 8 -6.19 24.32 26.48
N SER A 9 -6.56 25.23 25.59
CA SER A 9 -7.80 25.11 24.83
C SER A 9 -7.74 23.82 24.02
N VAL A 10 -8.56 22.84 24.39
CA VAL A 10 -8.78 21.61 23.61
C VAL A 10 -9.45 22.01 22.30
N PRO A 11 -8.85 21.76 21.13
CA PRO A 11 -9.45 22.09 19.86
C PRO A 11 -10.74 21.29 19.68
N THR A 12 -11.79 21.94 19.17
CA THR A 12 -13.06 21.29 18.88
C THR A 12 -12.90 20.37 17.66
N ARG A 13 -13.73 19.32 17.61
CA ARG A 13 -13.65 18.11 16.76
C ARG A 13 -13.73 18.33 15.23
N ASN A 14 -13.47 19.53 14.70
CA ASN A 14 -13.61 19.82 13.27
C ASN A 14 -12.42 20.55 12.63
N ASP A 15 -11.31 20.71 13.34
CA ASP A 15 -10.06 21.17 12.73
C ASP A 15 -9.41 20.00 11.99
N LYS A 16 -9.68 19.88 10.68
CA LYS A 16 -8.90 18.99 9.81
C LYS A 16 -7.47 19.53 9.74
N TYR A 17 -6.61 19.05 10.62
CA TYR A 17 -5.17 19.24 10.49
C TYR A 17 -4.71 18.50 9.24
N TRP A 18 -4.41 19.25 8.18
CA TRP A 18 -3.65 18.73 7.05
C TRP A 18 -2.23 18.52 7.53
N ASN A 19 -1.84 17.26 7.70
CA ASN A 19 -0.47 16.98 8.08
C ASN A 19 0.42 17.29 6.87
N ASN A 20 1.40 18.18 7.04
CA ASN A 20 2.34 18.61 5.98
C ASN A 20 3.35 17.51 5.60
N VAL A 21 3.12 16.27 6.04
CA VAL A 21 4.05 15.16 5.86
C VAL A 21 3.93 14.62 4.45
N ASN A 22 5.01 14.70 3.69
CA ASN A 22 5.11 14.11 2.36
C ASN A 22 5.32 12.59 2.48
N PRO A 23 4.37 11.73 2.06
CA PRO A 23 4.52 10.28 2.21
C PRO A 23 5.78 9.73 1.53
N ALA A 24 6.24 10.35 0.45
CA ALA A 24 7.48 9.94 -0.22
C ALA A 24 8.71 10.12 0.69
N GLU A 25 8.80 11.23 1.43
CA GLU A 25 9.89 11.47 2.38
C GLU A 25 9.85 10.47 3.55
N ILE A 26 8.65 10.10 4.00
CA ILE A 26 8.48 9.08 5.04
C ILE A 26 8.96 7.70 4.58
N TYR A 27 8.61 7.30 3.34
CA TYR A 27 9.08 6.03 2.79
C TYR A 27 10.61 5.98 2.63
N GLN A 28 11.26 7.11 2.33
CA GLN A 28 12.72 7.18 2.22
C GLN A 28 13.46 6.98 3.55
N ARG A 29 12.81 7.20 4.69
CA ARG A 29 13.38 6.92 6.02
C ARG A 29 13.48 5.42 6.30
N LYS A 30 12.75 4.58 5.57
CA LYS A 30 12.74 3.13 5.80
C LYS A 30 14.09 2.51 5.46
N GLY A 31 14.68 1.83 6.44
CA GLY A 31 15.96 1.15 6.27
C GLY A 31 17.16 2.09 6.28
N ASP A 32 16.96 3.39 6.52
CA ASP A 32 18.07 4.30 6.79
C ASP A 32 18.71 3.96 8.13
N ILE A 33 20.02 3.70 8.12
CA ILE A 33 20.81 3.35 9.30
C ILE A 33 21.67 4.56 9.62
N SER A 34 21.33 5.27 10.70
CA SER A 34 22.16 6.38 11.15
C SER A 34 23.49 5.85 11.68
N ILE A 35 24.58 6.23 11.02
CA ILE A 35 25.95 5.84 11.39
C ILE A 35 26.54 6.68 12.52
N THR A 36 25.96 7.86 12.77
CA THR A 36 26.40 8.76 13.85
C THR A 36 25.72 8.36 15.15
N LEU A 37 26.49 8.06 16.18
CA LEU A 37 25.99 7.82 17.52
C LEU A 37 25.84 9.15 18.27
N VAL A 38 24.61 9.56 18.53
CA VAL A 38 24.31 10.71 19.40
C VAL A 38 23.94 10.17 20.79
N ASN A 39 24.70 10.58 21.80
CA ASN A 39 24.44 10.19 23.18
C ASN A 39 23.22 10.93 23.74
N SER A 40 22.52 10.32 24.69
CA SER A 40 21.40 10.94 25.40
C SER A 40 21.78 12.20 26.19
N ASP A 41 23.07 12.42 26.43
CA ASP A 41 23.60 13.60 27.11
C ASP A 41 23.46 14.87 26.24
N ASP A 42 23.47 14.72 24.91
CA ASP A 42 23.08 15.78 23.97
C ASP A 42 21.60 15.59 23.59
N ARG A 43 20.74 16.09 24.47
CA ARG A 43 19.29 15.87 24.38
C ARG A 43 18.70 16.38 23.06
N ASP A 44 19.13 17.55 22.59
CA ASP A 44 18.53 18.18 21.41
C ASP A 44 18.95 17.43 20.13
N ALA A 45 20.21 17.05 20.02
CA ALA A 45 20.67 16.23 18.89
C ALA A 45 20.04 14.83 18.92
N PHE A 46 19.88 14.22 20.10
CA PHE A 46 19.25 12.91 20.26
C PHE A 46 17.78 12.94 19.82
N VAL A 47 17.01 13.93 20.28
CA VAL A 47 15.59 14.10 19.89
C VAL A 47 15.46 14.30 18.39
N ALA A 48 16.31 15.14 17.79
CA ALA A 48 16.27 15.39 16.34
C ALA A 48 16.55 14.11 15.54
N GLN A 49 17.55 13.33 15.95
CA GLN A 49 17.89 12.06 15.30
C GLN A 49 16.77 11.02 15.44
N GLU A 50 16.19 10.86 16.63
CA GLU A 50 15.13 9.87 16.84
C GLU A 50 13.82 10.27 16.13
N ALA A 51 13.47 11.56 16.12
CA ALA A 51 12.32 12.06 15.38
C ALA A 51 12.46 11.81 13.86
N ALA A 52 13.67 11.91 13.31
CA ALA A 52 13.93 11.64 11.90
C ALA A 52 13.73 10.15 11.53
N ARG A 53 13.73 9.23 12.49
CA ARG A 53 13.47 7.79 12.28
C ARG A 53 12.00 7.43 12.27
N CYS A 54 11.13 8.31 12.76
CA CYS A 54 9.70 8.07 12.80
C CYS A 54 9.13 7.86 11.38
N LEU A 55 8.36 6.79 11.20
CA LEU A 55 7.71 6.42 9.95
C LEU A 55 6.24 6.88 9.86
N GLU A 56 5.76 7.69 10.81
CA GLU A 56 4.41 8.28 10.77
C GLU A 56 3.31 7.23 10.48
N CYS A 57 3.37 6.10 11.19
CA CYS A 57 2.61 4.87 10.90
C CYS A 57 1.08 5.06 10.91
N ASN A 58 0.61 6.10 11.60
CA ASN A 58 -0.80 6.53 11.63
C ASN A 58 -1.26 7.18 10.32
N TYR A 59 -0.34 7.68 9.50
CA TYR A 59 -0.61 8.28 8.19
C TYR A 59 -0.20 7.37 7.03
N VAL A 60 0.92 6.66 7.18
CA VAL A 60 1.46 5.76 6.14
C VAL A 60 1.55 4.35 6.71
N CYS A 61 0.60 3.48 6.31
CA CYS A 61 0.63 2.07 6.68
C CYS A 61 1.20 1.21 5.54
N SER A 62 2.23 0.43 5.85
CA SER A 62 2.82 -0.58 4.95
C SER A 62 3.30 -1.82 5.73
N LYS A 63 2.73 -2.05 6.92
CA LYS A 63 3.16 -3.14 7.82
C LYS A 63 3.07 -4.52 7.16
N CYS A 64 2.05 -4.75 6.33
CA CYS A 64 1.87 -6.00 5.59
C CYS A 64 2.95 -6.28 4.54
N VAL A 65 3.59 -5.23 4.00
CA VAL A 65 4.78 -5.32 3.14
C VAL A 65 5.98 -5.68 3.99
N ASP A 66 6.18 -4.98 5.10
CA ASP A 66 7.37 -5.11 5.95
C ASP A 66 7.46 -6.47 6.67
N VAL A 67 6.32 -7.08 7.03
CA VAL A 67 6.28 -8.35 7.79
C VAL A 67 6.10 -9.59 6.91
N CYS A 68 5.90 -9.42 5.60
CA CYS A 68 5.67 -10.56 4.71
C CYS A 68 6.99 -11.29 4.45
N PRO A 69 7.15 -12.55 4.92
CA PRO A 69 8.41 -13.28 4.74
C PRO A 69 8.71 -13.59 3.27
N ASN A 70 7.66 -13.75 2.45
CA ASN A 70 7.78 -14.04 1.02
C ASN A 70 7.76 -12.78 0.14
N ARG A 71 7.68 -11.57 0.74
CA ARG A 71 7.51 -10.29 0.01
C ARG A 71 6.34 -10.29 -0.99
N ALA A 72 5.28 -11.00 -0.67
CA ALA A 72 4.05 -11.12 -1.47
C ALA A 72 3.14 -9.88 -1.38
N ASN A 73 3.45 -8.89 -0.53
CA ASN A 73 2.76 -7.61 -0.55
C ASN A 73 3.76 -6.53 -0.99
N VAL A 74 3.34 -5.67 -1.92
CA VAL A 74 4.16 -4.55 -2.41
C VAL A 74 3.35 -3.26 -2.37
N SER A 75 3.99 -2.14 -2.05
CA SER A 75 3.37 -0.81 -2.14
C SER A 75 3.89 -0.07 -3.36
N ILE A 76 3.00 0.37 -4.23
CA ILE A 76 3.31 1.15 -5.43
C ILE A 76 2.65 2.51 -5.37
N ALA A 77 3.30 3.54 -5.92
CA ALA A 77 2.79 4.89 -5.94
C ALA A 77 1.87 5.10 -7.15
N VAL A 78 0.55 5.09 -6.94
CA VAL A 78 -0.43 5.27 -8.02
C VAL A 78 -1.03 6.67 -7.94
N PRO A 79 -0.85 7.53 -8.96
CA PRO A 79 -1.47 8.85 -9.00
C PRO A 79 -2.99 8.78 -8.97
N GLY A 80 -3.66 9.85 -8.50
CA GLY A 80 -5.12 9.96 -8.55
C GLY A 80 -5.88 9.41 -7.34
N PHE A 81 -5.17 8.95 -6.30
CA PHE A 81 -5.76 8.48 -5.05
C PHE A 81 -5.41 9.40 -3.87
N GLN A 82 -6.29 9.48 -2.87
CA GLN A 82 -6.00 10.19 -1.61
C GLN A 82 -4.79 9.56 -0.89
N ASN A 83 -4.79 8.23 -0.78
CA ASN A 83 -3.57 7.50 -0.41
C ASN A 83 -2.74 7.29 -1.68
N ARG A 84 -1.59 7.95 -1.76
CA ARG A 84 -0.70 7.86 -2.93
C ARG A 84 -0.17 6.45 -3.16
N PHE A 85 -0.09 5.63 -2.11
CA PHE A 85 0.44 4.28 -2.20
C PHE A 85 -0.68 3.26 -2.15
N GLN A 86 -0.75 2.41 -3.17
CA GLN A 86 -1.62 1.26 -3.23
C GLN A 86 -0.82 0.02 -2.88
N THR A 87 -1.32 -0.77 -1.93
CA THR A 87 -0.71 -2.07 -1.61
C THR A 87 -1.35 -3.15 -2.46
N LEU A 88 -0.53 -3.83 -3.25
CA LEU A 88 -0.91 -4.99 -4.04
C LEU A 88 -0.44 -6.25 -3.33
N HIS A 89 -1.26 -7.29 -3.41
CA HIS A 89 -0.95 -8.65 -3.01
C HIS A 89 -0.59 -9.45 -4.28
N LEU A 90 0.54 -10.14 -4.27
CA LEU A 90 1.03 -11.00 -5.36
C LEU A 90 0.71 -12.44 -4.98
N ASP A 91 -0.31 -13.01 -5.63
CA ASP A 91 -0.87 -14.30 -5.24
C ASP A 91 0.18 -15.42 -5.30
N ALA A 92 0.92 -15.47 -6.41
CA ALA A 92 1.91 -16.50 -6.69
C ALA A 92 3.06 -16.58 -5.66
N TYR A 93 3.30 -15.52 -4.87
CA TYR A 93 4.36 -15.50 -3.86
C TYR A 93 3.82 -15.75 -2.45
N CYS A 94 2.51 -15.69 -2.26
CA CYS A 94 1.89 -15.88 -0.97
C CYS A 94 1.74 -17.37 -0.64
N ASN A 95 2.11 -17.76 0.58
CA ASN A 95 1.87 -19.10 1.11
C ASN A 95 0.81 -19.10 2.22
N GLU A 96 0.00 -18.05 2.30
CA GLU A 96 -1.01 -17.84 3.33
C GLU A 96 -0.51 -17.97 4.79
N CYS A 97 0.77 -17.69 5.07
CA CYS A 97 1.33 -17.78 6.42
C CYS A 97 0.66 -16.88 7.47
N GLY A 98 -0.14 -15.89 7.05
CA GLY A 98 -0.95 -15.05 7.95
C GLY A 98 -0.19 -13.93 8.66
N ASN A 99 1.13 -13.77 8.47
CA ASN A 99 1.91 -12.69 9.10
C ASN A 99 1.31 -11.30 8.84
N CYS A 100 0.91 -11.04 7.59
CA CYS A 100 0.33 -9.73 7.24
C CYS A 100 -1.00 -9.45 7.96
N ALA A 101 -1.76 -10.49 8.34
CA ALA A 101 -2.98 -10.35 9.12
C ALA A 101 -2.67 -10.18 10.62
N GLN A 102 -1.79 -11.02 11.18
CA GLN A 102 -1.40 -10.98 12.59
C GLN A 102 -0.85 -9.60 13.00
N PHE A 103 -0.05 -8.98 12.14
CA PHE A 103 0.55 -7.67 12.41
C PHE A 103 -0.29 -6.50 11.87
N CYS A 104 -1.49 -6.73 11.36
CA CYS A 104 -2.33 -5.66 10.84
C CYS A 104 -2.93 -4.84 11.99
N PRO A 105 -2.59 -3.55 12.13
CA PRO A 105 -3.14 -2.72 13.21
C PRO A 105 -4.64 -2.43 13.04
N TRP A 106 -5.19 -2.71 11.85
CA TRP A 106 -6.59 -2.46 11.49
C TRP A 106 -7.45 -3.73 11.50
N ASN A 107 -6.94 -4.83 12.07
CA ASN A 107 -7.61 -6.15 12.09
C ASN A 107 -8.04 -6.66 10.68
N GLY A 108 -7.31 -6.24 9.64
CA GLY A 108 -7.51 -6.71 8.27
C GLY A 108 -6.68 -7.94 7.94
N LYS A 109 -6.99 -8.59 6.82
CA LYS A 109 -6.26 -9.72 6.22
C LYS A 109 -5.71 -9.28 4.86
N PRO A 110 -4.55 -8.60 4.81
CA PRO A 110 -4.06 -8.00 3.56
C PRO A 110 -3.94 -8.96 2.37
N TYR A 111 -3.56 -10.21 2.62
CA TYR A 111 -3.52 -11.27 1.60
C TYR A 111 -4.89 -11.69 1.02
N LYS A 112 -5.99 -11.21 1.59
CA LYS A 112 -7.37 -11.42 1.11
C LYS A 112 -8.06 -10.11 0.71
N ASP A 113 -7.84 -9.06 1.48
CA ASP A 113 -8.59 -7.81 1.37
C ASP A 113 -7.98 -6.82 0.37
N LYS A 114 -6.67 -6.93 0.10
CA LYS A 114 -5.98 -6.04 -0.86
C LYS A 114 -6.12 -6.56 -2.28
N ILE A 115 -5.93 -5.65 -3.23
CA ILE A 115 -5.98 -5.95 -4.66
C ILE A 115 -4.93 -7.02 -4.96
N THR A 116 -5.40 -8.16 -5.43
CA THR A 116 -4.57 -9.30 -5.77
C THR A 116 -4.19 -9.25 -7.24
N VAL A 117 -2.90 -9.36 -7.52
CA VAL A 117 -2.35 -9.60 -8.85
C VAL A 117 -2.17 -11.11 -9.00
N PHE A 118 -2.89 -11.69 -9.94
CA PHE A 118 -2.81 -13.10 -10.25
C PHE A 118 -1.85 -13.33 -11.42
N SER A 119 -1.11 -14.44 -11.37
CA SER A 119 -0.23 -14.89 -12.45
C SER A 119 -0.81 -16.04 -13.27
N LEU A 120 -1.78 -16.78 -12.72
CA LEU A 120 -2.41 -17.94 -13.34
C LEU A 120 -3.93 -17.80 -13.38
N SER A 121 -4.55 -18.29 -14.46
CA SER A 121 -6.03 -18.35 -14.57
C SER A 121 -6.63 -19.21 -13.47
N GLN A 122 -6.02 -20.34 -13.14
CA GLN A 122 -6.54 -21.26 -12.13
C GLN A 122 -6.62 -20.61 -10.74
N ASP A 123 -5.61 -19.81 -10.36
CA ASP A 123 -5.60 -19.11 -9.08
C ASP A 123 -6.65 -18.00 -9.04
N PHE A 124 -6.79 -17.26 -10.16
CA PHE A 124 -7.88 -16.30 -10.31
C PHE A 124 -9.24 -16.99 -10.17
N ASP A 125 -9.44 -18.14 -10.80
CA ASP A 125 -10.71 -18.88 -10.80
C ASP A 125 -11.05 -19.47 -9.42
N ASN A 126 -10.05 -19.91 -8.65
CA ASN A 126 -10.23 -20.52 -7.33
C ASN A 126 -10.23 -19.52 -6.16
N SER A 127 -9.90 -18.25 -6.41
CA SER A 127 -9.88 -17.20 -5.40
C SER A 127 -11.17 -16.37 -5.40
N SER A 128 -11.52 -15.80 -4.25
CA SER A 128 -12.57 -14.79 -4.10
C SER A 128 -12.04 -13.37 -3.92
N ASN A 129 -10.70 -13.21 -3.88
CA ASN A 129 -10.09 -11.91 -3.63
C ASN A 129 -10.44 -10.89 -4.73
N PRO A 130 -10.59 -9.60 -4.38
CA PRO A 130 -10.60 -8.54 -5.37
C PRO A 130 -9.22 -8.47 -6.04
N GLY A 131 -9.18 -8.28 -7.35
CA GLY A 131 -7.92 -8.39 -8.07
C GLY A 131 -8.06 -8.47 -9.57
N PHE A 132 -6.96 -8.77 -10.23
CA PHE A 132 -6.93 -8.89 -11.68
C PHE A 132 -5.85 -9.85 -12.16
N LEU A 133 -6.08 -10.39 -13.35
CA LEU A 133 -5.16 -11.20 -14.14
C LEU A 133 -5.01 -10.55 -15.51
N VAL A 134 -3.78 -10.37 -15.97
CA VAL A 134 -3.48 -9.84 -17.30
C VAL A 134 -2.94 -10.97 -18.18
N GLU A 135 -3.60 -11.20 -19.31
CA GLU A 135 -3.25 -12.21 -20.32
C GLU A 135 -3.16 -11.52 -21.67
N ASP A 136 -1.94 -11.13 -22.06
CA ASP A 136 -1.68 -10.35 -23.27
C ASP A 136 -2.47 -9.02 -23.26
N CYS A 137 -3.42 -8.82 -24.17
CA CYS A 137 -4.29 -7.64 -24.21
C CYS A 137 -5.59 -7.81 -23.41
N ARG A 138 -5.83 -8.97 -22.80
CA ARG A 138 -7.05 -9.28 -22.06
C ARG A 138 -6.80 -9.14 -20.57
N VAL A 139 -7.71 -8.46 -19.87
CA VAL A 139 -7.66 -8.31 -18.41
C VAL A 139 -8.92 -8.87 -17.80
N ARG A 140 -8.76 -9.85 -16.92
CA ARG A 140 -9.84 -10.37 -16.07
C ARG A 140 -9.79 -9.63 -14.75
N VAL A 141 -10.90 -9.02 -14.35
CA VAL A 141 -10.98 -8.22 -13.13
C VAL A 141 -12.05 -8.79 -12.22
N ARG A 142 -11.77 -8.88 -10.91
CA ARG A 142 -12.75 -9.22 -9.87
C ARG A 142 -12.83 -8.10 -8.84
N LEU A 143 -14.05 -7.69 -8.51
CA LEU A 143 -14.38 -6.67 -7.52
C LEU A 143 -15.81 -6.91 -7.02
N ASN A 144 -16.06 -6.79 -5.72
CA ASN A 144 -17.40 -6.96 -5.13
C ASN A 144 -18.12 -8.27 -5.55
N ASN A 145 -17.38 -9.37 -5.63
CA ASN A 145 -17.85 -10.70 -6.08
C ASN A 145 -18.39 -10.76 -7.52
N GLN A 146 -18.15 -9.73 -8.32
CA GLN A 146 -18.44 -9.70 -9.75
C GLN A 146 -17.13 -9.82 -10.53
N SER A 147 -17.22 -10.35 -11.75
CA SER A 147 -16.06 -10.55 -12.64
C SER A 147 -16.33 -9.94 -14.00
N TRP A 148 -15.32 -9.26 -14.55
CA TRP A 148 -15.38 -8.61 -15.85
C TRP A 148 -14.19 -9.04 -16.70
N VAL A 149 -14.38 -8.92 -18.00
CA VAL A 149 -13.33 -9.09 -18.99
C VAL A 149 -13.22 -7.78 -19.75
N LEU A 150 -12.06 -7.15 -19.68
CA LEU A 150 -11.74 -5.91 -20.37
C LEU A 150 -10.56 -6.15 -21.32
N ASN A 151 -10.36 -5.22 -22.24
CA ASN A 151 -9.14 -5.19 -23.07
C ASN A 151 -8.30 -3.98 -22.68
N ILE A 152 -6.99 -4.20 -22.57
CA ILE A 152 -5.98 -3.18 -22.34
C ILE A 152 -5.10 -3.08 -23.60
N ASP A 153 -4.81 -1.85 -24.03
CA ASP A 153 -3.88 -1.62 -25.13
C ASP A 153 -2.41 -1.51 -24.66
N SER A 154 -1.49 -1.35 -25.60
CA SER A 154 -0.06 -1.20 -25.31
C SER A 154 0.27 0.06 -24.51
N GLU A 155 -0.60 1.07 -24.56
CA GLU A 155 -0.50 2.30 -23.77
C GLU A 155 -1.21 2.16 -22.42
N GLY A 156 -1.62 0.95 -22.03
CA GLY A 156 -2.27 0.68 -20.75
C GLY A 156 -3.68 1.26 -20.64
N GLN A 157 -4.33 1.65 -21.74
CA GLN A 157 -5.67 2.24 -21.71
C GLN A 157 -6.75 1.17 -21.87
N PHE A 158 -7.92 1.46 -21.29
CA PHE A 158 -9.10 0.62 -21.37
C PHE A 158 -10.22 1.34 -22.12
N ASN A 159 -10.95 0.60 -22.95
CA ASN A 159 -12.15 1.10 -23.61
C ASN A 159 -13.41 0.71 -22.82
N ASN A 160 -14.38 1.63 -22.73
CA ASN A 160 -15.69 1.39 -22.11
C ASN A 160 -15.63 0.83 -20.67
N VAL A 161 -14.81 1.46 -19.81
CA VAL A 161 -14.66 1.06 -18.40
C VAL A 161 -15.98 1.23 -17.64
N PRO A 162 -16.51 0.16 -17.00
CA PRO A 162 -17.63 0.29 -16.06
C PRO A 162 -17.30 1.27 -14.94
N PRO A 163 -18.21 2.18 -14.54
CA PRO A 163 -17.89 3.24 -13.56
C PRO A 163 -17.30 2.74 -12.23
N GLU A 164 -17.72 1.56 -11.79
CA GLU A 164 -17.23 0.88 -10.57
C GLU A 164 -15.80 0.37 -10.67
N LEU A 165 -15.27 0.17 -11.89
CA LEU A 165 -13.91 -0.30 -12.12
C LEU A 165 -12.92 0.83 -12.41
N ASN A 166 -13.33 2.10 -12.40
CA ASN A 166 -12.46 3.23 -12.73
C ASN A 166 -11.14 3.22 -11.93
N ASP A 167 -11.23 3.04 -10.61
CA ASP A 167 -10.05 3.01 -9.74
C ASP A 167 -9.20 1.75 -9.95
N MET A 168 -9.84 0.59 -10.14
CA MET A 168 -9.14 -0.65 -10.43
C MET A 168 -8.39 -0.56 -11.77
N CYS A 169 -9.04 -0.05 -12.82
CA CYS A 169 -8.43 0.15 -14.13
C CYS A 169 -7.27 1.13 -14.05
N ARG A 170 -7.38 2.23 -13.28
CA ARG A 170 -6.26 3.15 -13.04
C ARG A 170 -5.05 2.45 -12.42
N ILE A 171 -5.28 1.56 -11.46
CA ILE A 171 -4.21 0.77 -10.83
C ILE A 171 -3.61 -0.20 -11.86
N ILE A 172 -4.43 -0.93 -12.61
CA ILE A 172 -3.97 -1.89 -13.62
C ILE A 172 -3.16 -1.17 -14.71
N SER A 173 -3.64 -0.05 -15.24
CA SER A 173 -2.92 0.78 -16.22
C SER A 173 -1.54 1.19 -15.70
N HIS A 174 -1.47 1.63 -14.43
CA HIS A 174 -0.21 2.03 -13.82
C HIS A 174 0.74 0.85 -13.62
N VAL A 175 0.24 -0.31 -13.19
CA VAL A 175 1.03 -1.53 -13.07
C VAL A 175 1.55 -1.97 -14.44
N HIS A 176 0.70 -1.98 -15.46
CA HIS A 176 1.06 -2.35 -16.82
C HIS A 176 2.18 -1.47 -17.39
N GLN A 177 2.08 -0.14 -17.21
CA GLN A 177 3.06 0.81 -17.77
C GLN A 177 4.37 0.88 -16.99
N HIS A 178 4.32 0.82 -15.65
CA HIS A 178 5.48 1.15 -14.79
C HIS A 178 5.99 -0.01 -13.94
N HIS A 179 5.20 -1.07 -13.78
CA HIS A 179 5.50 -2.22 -12.94
C HIS A 179 5.20 -3.56 -13.64
N HIS A 180 5.43 -3.64 -14.95
CA HIS A 180 5.12 -4.83 -15.76
C HIS A 180 5.76 -6.13 -15.23
N TYR A 181 6.89 -6.03 -14.53
CA TYR A 181 7.56 -7.15 -13.88
C TYR A 181 6.70 -7.83 -12.79
N LEU A 182 5.64 -7.17 -12.29
CA LEU A 182 4.66 -7.77 -11.36
C LEU A 182 3.62 -8.64 -12.08
N LEU A 183 3.52 -8.57 -13.40
CA LEU A 183 2.57 -9.31 -14.24
C LEU A 183 3.17 -10.60 -14.82
N GLY A 184 4.33 -11.03 -14.30
CA GLY A 184 5.04 -12.20 -14.80
C GLY A 184 4.24 -13.49 -14.64
N ARG A 185 4.36 -14.37 -15.63
CA ARG A 185 3.87 -15.75 -15.53
C ARG A 185 4.76 -16.56 -14.60
N VAL A 186 4.15 -17.46 -13.85
CA VAL A 186 4.85 -18.48 -13.07
C VAL A 186 4.65 -19.84 -13.73
N GLU A 187 5.61 -20.74 -13.54
CA GLU A 187 5.51 -22.12 -14.03
C GLU A 187 4.43 -22.87 -13.23
N VAL A 188 3.76 -23.82 -13.91
CA VAL A 188 2.73 -24.69 -13.35
C VAL A 188 3.36 -26.00 -12.89
#